data_AF-A0A1V3XH77-F1
#
_entry.id   AF-A0A1V3XH77-F1
#
_cell.length_a   1.000
_cell.length_b   1.000
_cell.length_c   1.000
_cell.angle_alpha   90.00
_cell.angle_beta   90.00
_cell.angle_gamma   90.00
#
_symmetry.space_group_name_H-M   'P 1'
#
loop_
_entity.id
_entity.type
_entity.pdbx_description
1 polymer ?
#
loop_
_entity_poly.entity_id
_entity_poly.type
_entity_poly.pdbx_seq_one_letter_code
_entity_poly.pdbx_strand_id
1 'polypeptide(L)'
;MAGKRALVLAGGGLAGIAWETGLLRGVTEQSPAAARRLLDSDVLVGTSAGSAVAAQISSGRRLEELFDLQLAETSAEIDPGVDIDAITELFLQALRAPGEQGPLQRIGAVALATRTVPEPVRRTVIAERLPVHDWPDRDLRITAIDTATGELVIFDRHSGVDLVDAVAASCAVPGAWPPVTIAGRRYMDGGVASSVNVGVAGDCAVAVVLVPSGADTPSPFGPGRPPRSRHSRAAHSPCSRTTSR
;
A
#
# COMPACT_ATOMS: atom_id res chain seq x y z
N MET A 1 5.88 -22.80 19.74
CA MET A 1 6.40 -21.44 19.52
C MET A 1 5.31 -20.65 18.81
N ALA A 2 4.95 -19.45 19.27
CA ALA A 2 4.02 -18.61 18.52
C ALA A 2 4.70 -18.22 17.21
N GLY A 3 4.03 -18.42 16.06
CA GLY A 3 4.59 -18.08 14.75
C GLY A 3 4.65 -16.58 14.51
N LYS A 4 5.47 -16.15 13.55
CA LYS A 4 5.62 -14.73 13.15
C LYS A 4 4.28 -14.14 12.72
N ARG A 5 4.09 -12.84 12.98
CA ARG A 5 2.94 -12.05 12.55
C ARG A 5 3.37 -11.00 11.53
N ALA A 6 2.58 -10.82 10.48
CA ALA A 6 2.79 -9.79 9.48
C ALA A 6 1.72 -8.70 9.54
N LEU A 7 2.13 -7.46 9.27
CA LEU A 7 1.25 -6.38 8.84
C LEU A 7 1.54 -6.12 7.36
N VAL A 8 0.51 -6.27 6.52
CA VAL A 8 0.59 -6.06 5.07
C VAL A 8 -0.17 -4.78 4.73
N LEU A 9 0.53 -3.83 4.12
CA LEU A 9 0.05 -2.51 3.74
C LEU A 9 -0.01 -2.45 2.20
N ALA A 10 -1.21 -2.19 1.67
CA ALA A 10 -1.50 -2.34 0.26
C ALA A 10 -1.24 -1.06 -0.53
N GLY A 11 -1.27 -1.18 -1.85
CA GLY A 11 -1.27 -0.02 -2.74
C GLY A 11 -2.57 0.79 -2.66
N GLY A 12 -2.45 2.10 -2.86
CA GLY A 12 -3.60 3.02 -2.85
C GLY A 12 -3.27 4.47 -3.24
N GLY A 13 -2.07 4.74 -3.79
CA GLY A 13 -1.60 6.10 -4.08
C GLY A 13 -1.50 6.99 -2.84
N LEU A 14 -1.48 8.32 -3.03
CA LEU A 14 -1.42 9.29 -1.94
C LEU A 14 -2.60 9.18 -0.97
N ALA A 15 -3.80 8.92 -1.51
CA ALA A 15 -4.99 8.67 -0.70
C ALA A 15 -4.82 7.43 0.19
N GLY A 16 -4.17 6.37 -0.31
CA GLY A 16 -3.82 5.17 0.46
C GLY A 16 -2.88 5.46 1.61
N ILE A 17 -1.83 6.25 1.39
CA ILE A 17 -0.90 6.67 2.45
C ILE A 17 -1.65 7.39 3.58
N ALA A 18 -2.48 8.37 3.21
CA ALA A 18 -3.29 9.12 4.17
C ALA A 18 -4.28 8.20 4.92
N TRP A 19 -4.94 7.29 4.20
CA TRP A 19 -5.92 6.37 4.76
C TRP A 19 -5.28 5.38 5.75
N GLU A 20 -4.17 4.75 5.40
CA GLU A 20 -3.49 3.78 6.28
C GLU A 20 -2.93 4.45 7.52
N THR A 21 -2.31 5.63 7.37
CA THR A 21 -1.82 6.44 8.50
C THR A 21 -2.95 6.84 9.44
N GLY A 22 -4.07 7.34 8.89
CA GLY A 22 -5.26 7.69 9.65
C GLY A 22 -5.92 6.49 10.33
N LEU A 23 -5.99 5.34 9.66
CA LEU A 23 -6.52 4.11 10.23
C LEU A 23 -5.67 3.66 11.44
N LEU A 24 -4.35 3.59 11.28
CA LEU A 24 -3.44 3.19 12.36
C LEU A 24 -3.53 4.15 13.54
N ARG A 25 -3.63 5.46 13.28
CA ARG A 25 -3.87 6.47 14.32
C ARG A 25 -5.21 6.23 15.03
N GLY A 26 -6.30 6.07 14.29
CA GLY A 26 -7.63 5.82 14.87
C GLY A 26 -7.67 4.52 15.69
N VAL A 27 -7.01 3.45 15.24
CA VAL A 27 -6.86 2.21 16.03
C VAL A 27 -6.06 2.47 17.30
N THR A 28 -5.03 3.33 17.26
CA THR A 28 -4.25 3.72 18.45
C THR A 28 -5.12 4.44 19.48
N GLU A 29 -5.96 5.38 19.03
CA GLU A 29 -6.88 6.13 19.89
C GLU A 29 -7.97 5.24 20.51
N GLN A 30 -8.53 4.30 19.73
CA GLN A 30 -9.63 3.43 20.19
C GLN A 30 -9.14 2.20 20.97
N SER A 31 -7.96 1.68 20.64
CA SER A 31 -7.39 0.48 21.26
C SER A 31 -5.86 0.46 21.16
N PRO A 32 -5.15 1.07 22.13
CA PRO A 32 -3.69 1.06 22.17
C PRO A 32 -3.08 -0.35 22.13
N ALA A 33 -3.76 -1.33 22.73
CA ALA A 33 -3.32 -2.73 22.72
C ALA A 33 -3.45 -3.38 21.33
N ALA A 34 -4.47 -3.04 20.54
CA ALA A 34 -4.61 -3.52 19.17
C ALA A 34 -3.58 -2.84 18.26
N ALA A 35 -3.41 -1.52 18.37
CA ALA A 35 -2.39 -0.78 17.64
C ALA A 35 -0.99 -1.33 17.88
N ARG A 36 -0.62 -1.56 19.15
CA ARG A 36 0.66 -2.19 19.48
C ARG A 36 0.84 -3.54 18.81
N ARG A 37 -0.20 -4.38 18.75
CA ARG A 37 -0.11 -5.67 18.04
C ARG A 37 0.14 -5.54 16.54
N LEU A 38 -0.38 -4.50 15.90
CA LEU A 38 -0.16 -4.21 14.48
C LEU A 38 1.24 -3.64 14.26
N LEU A 39 1.60 -2.61 15.02
CA LEU A 39 2.87 -1.90 14.90
C LEU A 39 4.07 -2.76 15.29
N ASP A 40 3.92 -3.66 16.26
CA ASP A 40 4.92 -4.64 16.69
C ASP A 40 4.81 -5.98 15.91
N SER A 41 4.26 -5.95 14.69
CA SER A 41 4.33 -7.13 13.81
C SER A 41 5.79 -7.48 13.52
N ASP A 42 6.09 -8.77 13.51
CA ASP A 42 7.44 -9.29 13.28
C ASP A 42 7.91 -8.98 11.86
N VAL A 43 6.98 -8.91 10.90
CA VAL A 43 7.20 -8.59 9.49
C VAL A 43 6.28 -7.45 9.05
N LEU A 44 6.82 -6.48 8.32
CA LEU A 44 6.06 -5.48 7.60
C LEU A 44 6.20 -5.73 6.10
N VAL A 45 5.09 -5.80 5.38
CA VAL A 45 5.07 -5.88 3.91
C VAL A 45 4.40 -4.63 3.37
N GLY A 46 5.04 -3.96 2.42
CA GLY A 46 4.51 -2.75 1.80
C GLY A 46 4.55 -2.79 0.29
N THR A 47 3.42 -2.47 -0.35
CA THR A 47 3.30 -2.29 -1.80
C THR A 47 2.87 -0.85 -2.10
N SER A 48 3.58 -0.13 -2.97
CA SER A 48 3.21 1.23 -3.38
C SER A 48 3.00 2.17 -2.18
N ALA A 49 1.81 2.74 -2.01
CA ALA A 49 1.41 3.49 -0.81
C ALA A 49 1.86 2.80 0.49
N GLY A 50 1.55 1.52 0.64
CA GLY A 50 1.92 0.73 1.81
C GLY A 50 3.42 0.56 2.00
N SER A 51 4.25 0.67 0.95
CA SER A 51 5.72 0.69 1.12
C SER A 51 6.20 1.96 1.81
N ALA A 52 5.60 3.11 1.49
CA ALA A 52 5.88 4.37 2.15
C ALA A 52 5.41 4.34 3.61
N VAL A 53 4.19 3.86 3.87
CA VAL A 53 3.66 3.75 5.24
C VAL A 53 4.47 2.76 6.06
N ALA A 54 4.85 1.60 5.50
CA ALA A 54 5.66 0.61 6.19
C ALA A 54 7.05 1.17 6.56
N ALA A 55 7.69 1.92 5.65
CA ALA A 55 8.94 2.63 5.92
C ALA A 55 8.77 3.73 6.99
N GLN A 56 7.68 4.49 6.93
CA GLN A 56 7.37 5.55 7.89
C GLN A 56 7.15 4.99 9.31
N ILE A 57 6.31 3.97 9.49
CA ILE A 57 6.03 3.40 10.83
C ILE A 57 7.19 2.59 11.40
N SER A 58 8.17 2.22 10.57
CA SER A 58 9.41 1.56 11.01
C SER A 58 10.55 2.54 11.33
N SER A 59 10.39 3.83 11.03
CA SER A 59 11.41 4.87 11.26
C SER A 59 11.64 5.26 12.72
N GLY A 60 10.81 4.78 13.64
CA GLY A 60 10.82 5.20 15.05
C GLY A 60 10.05 6.48 15.35
N ARG A 61 9.47 7.14 14.33
CA ARG A 61 8.55 8.26 14.54
C ARG A 61 7.21 7.80 15.11
N ARG A 62 6.56 8.69 15.85
CA ARG A 62 5.23 8.43 16.41
C ARG A 62 4.16 8.55 15.32
N LEU A 63 3.09 7.77 15.41
CA LEU A 63 2.00 7.84 14.43
C LEU A 63 1.36 9.23 14.36
N GLU A 64 1.29 9.95 15.49
CA GLU A 64 0.78 11.32 15.52
C GLU A 64 1.63 12.25 14.66
N GLU A 65 2.97 12.11 14.70
CA GLU A 65 3.88 12.92 13.89
C GLU A 65 3.74 12.61 12.40
N LEU A 66 3.58 11.34 12.05
CA LEU A 66 3.35 10.91 10.66
C LEU A 66 2.00 11.43 10.14
N PHE A 67 0.98 11.43 10.99
CA PHE A 67 -0.33 11.99 10.67
C PHE A 67 -0.27 13.51 10.48
N ASP A 68 0.43 14.22 11.36
CA ASP A 68 0.58 15.68 11.26
C ASP A 68 1.36 16.07 9.99
N LEU A 69 2.37 15.29 9.59
CA LEU A 69 3.06 15.47 8.31
C LEU A 69 2.13 15.31 7.12
N GLN A 70 1.17 14.38 7.18
CA GLN A 70 0.15 14.21 6.12
C GLN A 70 -0.83 15.39 6.02
N LEU A 71 -0.98 16.18 7.09
CA LEU A 71 -1.85 17.36 7.12
C LEU A 71 -1.12 18.68 6.88
N ALA A 72 0.19 18.64 6.63
CA ALA A 72 0.97 19.84 6.37
C ALA A 72 0.42 20.64 5.18
N GLU A 73 0.39 21.96 5.30
CA GLU A 73 -0.11 22.86 4.24
C GLU A 73 0.74 22.81 2.96
N THR A 74 2.03 22.49 3.13
CA THR A 74 2.98 22.36 2.03
C THR A 74 3.39 20.91 1.86
N SER A 75 3.53 20.50 0.60
CA SER A 75 3.93 19.15 0.24
C SER A 75 4.93 19.19 -0.91
N ALA A 76 5.91 18.28 -0.87
CA ALA A 76 6.84 18.04 -1.97
C ALA A 76 6.22 17.17 -3.08
N GLU A 77 4.97 16.70 -2.90
CA GLU A 77 4.27 15.91 -3.90
C GLU A 77 4.09 16.70 -5.20
N ILE A 78 4.24 15.98 -6.31
CA ILE A 78 4.06 16.52 -7.66
C ILE A 78 2.89 15.81 -8.33
N ASP A 79 2.26 16.47 -9.30
CA ASP A 79 1.21 15.89 -10.12
C ASP A 79 1.83 15.11 -11.29
N PRO A 80 1.50 13.81 -11.48
CA PRO A 80 1.99 13.05 -12.63
C PRO A 80 1.36 13.53 -13.96
N GLY A 81 0.31 14.35 -13.92
CA GLY A 81 -0.37 14.89 -15.10
C GLY A 81 -1.19 13.84 -15.86
N VAL A 82 -1.60 12.76 -15.18
CA VAL A 82 -2.38 11.67 -15.76
C VAL A 82 -3.47 11.19 -14.79
N ASP A 83 -4.66 10.97 -15.34
CA ASP A 83 -5.82 10.49 -14.58
C ASP A 83 -5.78 8.98 -14.36
N ILE A 84 -6.39 8.52 -13.25
CA ILE A 84 -6.50 7.09 -12.91
C ILE A 84 -7.22 6.31 -14.00
N ASP A 85 -8.24 6.89 -14.64
CA ASP A 85 -8.96 6.26 -15.75
C ASP A 85 -8.05 6.02 -16.95
N ALA A 86 -7.16 6.97 -17.27
CA ALA A 86 -6.19 6.84 -18.35
C ALA A 86 -5.15 5.76 -18.05
N ILE A 87 -4.66 5.66 -16.81
CA ILE A 87 -3.77 4.56 -16.38
C ILE A 87 -4.48 3.21 -16.50
N THR A 88 -5.74 3.14 -16.06
CA THR A 88 -6.54 1.92 -16.12
C THR A 88 -6.75 1.47 -17.56
N GLU A 89 -7.11 2.39 -18.45
CA GLU A 89 -7.26 2.10 -19.88
C GLU A 89 -5.94 1.63 -20.49
N LEU A 90 -4.82 2.30 -20.17
CA LEU A 90 -3.49 1.93 -20.63
C LEU A 90 -3.14 0.48 -20.22
N PHE A 91 -3.45 0.07 -19.00
CA PHE A 91 -3.21 -1.31 -18.54
C PHE A 91 -4.13 -2.30 -19.26
N LEU A 92 -5.42 -1.98 -19.43
CA LEU A 92 -6.35 -2.84 -20.16
C LEU A 92 -5.91 -3.03 -21.63
N GLN A 93 -5.38 -1.99 -22.27
CA GLN A 93 -4.81 -2.08 -23.61
C GLN A 93 -3.56 -2.97 -23.62
N ALA A 94 -2.63 -2.79 -22.68
CA ALA A 94 -1.44 -3.64 -22.55
C ALA A 94 -1.79 -5.11 -22.31
N LEU A 95 -2.82 -5.38 -21.51
CA LEU A 95 -3.29 -6.75 -21.24
C LEU A 95 -3.92 -7.40 -22.48
N ARG A 96 -4.58 -6.63 -23.35
CA ARG A 96 -5.20 -7.12 -24.60
C ARG A 96 -4.23 -7.22 -25.78
N ALA A 97 -3.06 -6.60 -25.70
CA ALA A 97 -2.09 -6.60 -26.79
C ALA A 97 -1.62 -8.03 -27.13
N PRO A 98 -1.61 -8.43 -28.42
CA PRO A 98 -1.14 -9.73 -28.84
C PRO A 98 0.39 -9.84 -28.69
N GLY A 99 0.89 -11.02 -28.37
CA GLY A 99 2.32 -11.29 -28.29
C GLY A 99 2.67 -12.44 -27.35
N GLU A 100 3.93 -12.87 -27.40
CA GLU A 100 4.46 -13.97 -26.58
C GLU A 100 4.81 -13.54 -25.15
N GLN A 101 4.97 -12.24 -24.92
CA GLN A 101 5.29 -11.69 -23.59
C GLN A 101 4.12 -11.84 -22.62
N GLY A 102 4.42 -12.07 -21.34
CA GLY A 102 3.41 -12.13 -20.29
C GLY A 102 2.76 -10.76 -20.00
N PRO A 103 1.57 -10.75 -19.37
CA PRO A 103 0.84 -9.53 -19.00
C PRO A 103 1.70 -8.43 -18.34
N LEU A 104 2.53 -8.81 -17.37
CA LEU A 104 3.37 -7.87 -16.61
C LEU A 104 4.53 -7.32 -17.44
N GLN A 105 5.10 -8.11 -18.35
CA GLN A 105 6.14 -7.63 -19.27
C GLN A 105 5.57 -6.59 -20.25
N ARG A 106 4.33 -6.77 -20.70
CA ARG A 106 3.64 -5.78 -21.55
C ARG A 106 3.39 -4.46 -20.82
N ILE A 107 2.98 -4.53 -19.55
CA ILE A 107 2.88 -3.34 -18.68
C ILE A 107 4.26 -2.72 -18.44
N GLY A 108 5.31 -3.53 -18.28
CA GLY A 108 6.70 -3.07 -18.19
C GLY A 108 7.15 -2.32 -19.44
N ALA A 109 6.81 -2.81 -20.63
CA ALA A 109 7.10 -2.12 -21.89
C ALA A 109 6.39 -0.76 -21.98
N VAL A 110 5.15 -0.67 -21.50
CA VAL A 110 4.45 0.62 -21.34
C VAL A 110 5.22 1.54 -20.39
N ALA A 111 5.60 1.04 -19.21
CA ALA A 111 6.32 1.81 -18.20
C ALA A 111 7.61 2.44 -18.76
N LEU A 112 8.33 1.69 -19.62
CA LEU A 112 9.56 2.14 -20.27
C LEU A 112 9.33 3.13 -21.42
N ALA A 113 8.18 3.06 -22.08
CA ALA A 113 7.84 3.91 -23.24
C ALA A 113 7.16 5.23 -22.84
N THR A 114 6.50 5.29 -21.68
CA THR A 114 5.82 6.48 -21.21
C THR A 114 6.83 7.59 -20.88
N ARG A 115 6.59 8.80 -21.39
CA ARG A 115 7.32 10.00 -20.96
C ARG A 115 6.79 10.45 -19.60
N THR A 116 7.66 10.46 -18.61
CA THR A 116 7.36 10.93 -17.25
C THR A 116 8.38 11.98 -16.83
N VAL A 117 8.28 12.47 -15.59
CA VAL A 117 9.37 13.22 -14.95
C VAL A 117 10.66 12.36 -14.87
N PRO A 118 11.85 12.98 -14.82
CA PRO A 118 13.11 12.25 -14.64
C PRO A 118 13.16 11.47 -13.33
N GLU A 119 13.83 10.31 -13.32
CA GLU A 119 14.02 9.46 -12.12
C GLU A 119 14.54 10.24 -10.89
N PRO A 120 15.59 11.09 -11.00
CA PRO A 120 16.08 11.84 -9.84
C PRO A 120 15.05 12.81 -9.26
N VAL A 121 14.20 13.41 -10.09
CA VAL A 121 13.14 14.31 -9.63
C VAL A 121 12.13 13.52 -8.80
N ARG A 122 11.70 12.35 -9.29
CA ARG A 122 10.76 11.51 -8.56
C ARG A 122 11.36 10.98 -7.26
N ARG A 123 12.64 10.60 -7.27
CA ARG A 123 13.39 10.11 -6.10
C ARG A 123 13.41 11.16 -4.98
N THR A 124 13.64 12.44 -5.30
CA THR A 124 13.60 13.52 -4.30
C THR A 124 12.23 13.60 -3.61
N VAL A 125 11.13 13.51 -4.37
CA VAL A 125 9.78 13.51 -3.78
C VAL A 125 9.57 12.31 -2.85
N ILE A 126 10.08 11.13 -3.21
CA ILE A 126 10.02 9.94 -2.33
C ILE A 126 10.86 10.14 -1.06
N ALA A 127 12.06 10.73 -1.18
CA ALA A 127 12.91 11.02 -0.04
C ALA A 127 12.25 11.98 0.96
N GLU A 128 11.60 13.05 0.48
CA GLU A 128 10.86 14.01 1.32
C GLU A 128 9.67 13.37 2.03
N ARG A 129 9.06 12.34 1.44
CA ARG A 129 7.96 11.58 2.05
C ARG A 129 8.44 10.71 3.23
N LEU A 130 9.73 10.37 3.27
CA LEU A 130 10.28 9.45 4.26
C LEU A 130 11.01 10.22 5.38
N PRO A 131 10.66 9.99 6.65
CA PRO A 131 11.29 10.67 7.77
C PRO A 131 12.74 10.25 8.04
N VAL A 132 13.12 9.05 7.60
CA VAL A 132 14.42 8.40 7.73
C VAL A 132 14.70 7.65 6.43
N HIS A 133 15.96 7.66 5.97
CA HIS A 133 16.36 7.10 4.67
C HIS A 133 17.18 5.80 4.79
N ASP A 134 17.55 5.42 6.01
CA ASP A 134 18.20 4.15 6.31
C ASP A 134 17.16 3.05 6.55
N TRP A 135 17.51 1.81 6.19
CA TRP A 135 16.67 0.67 6.53
C TRP A 135 16.52 0.51 8.05
N PRO A 136 15.31 0.21 8.55
CA PRO A 136 15.10 -0.06 9.96
C PRO A 136 15.73 -1.39 10.38
N ASP A 137 16.05 -1.55 11.66
CA ASP A 137 16.36 -2.86 12.26
C ASP A 137 15.07 -3.68 12.47
N ARG A 138 14.34 -3.92 11.38
CA ARG A 138 13.08 -4.67 11.31
C ARG A 138 13.03 -5.46 10.00
N ASP A 139 12.23 -6.52 9.97
CA ASP A 139 11.92 -7.25 8.73
C ASP A 139 10.88 -6.45 7.93
N LEU A 140 11.37 -5.48 7.15
CA LEU A 140 10.60 -4.68 6.21
C LEU A 140 10.82 -5.22 4.78
N ARG A 141 9.73 -5.60 4.12
CA ARG A 141 9.70 -6.18 2.78
C ARG A 141 8.94 -5.25 1.84
N ILE A 142 9.63 -4.68 0.87
CA ILE A 142 9.06 -3.75 -0.11
C ILE A 142 8.99 -4.42 -1.46
N THR A 143 7.81 -4.41 -2.09
CA THR A 143 7.59 -5.12 -3.35
C THR A 143 7.77 -4.21 -4.56
N ALA A 144 8.39 -4.72 -5.62
CA ALA A 144 8.42 -4.12 -6.95
C ALA A 144 8.30 -5.20 -8.02
N ILE A 145 8.04 -4.81 -9.28
CA ILE A 145 8.08 -5.71 -10.43
C ILE A 145 9.26 -5.33 -11.32
N ASP A 146 10.07 -6.31 -11.72
CA ASP A 146 11.04 -6.11 -12.79
C ASP A 146 10.31 -5.93 -14.13
N THR A 147 10.54 -4.81 -14.82
CA THR A 147 9.80 -4.48 -16.06
C THR A 147 10.11 -5.43 -17.23
N ALA A 148 11.29 -6.05 -17.25
CA ALA A 148 11.73 -6.94 -18.32
C ALA A 148 11.25 -8.38 -18.13
N THR A 149 11.28 -8.90 -16.89
CA THR A 149 10.85 -10.28 -16.61
C THR A 149 9.39 -10.38 -16.16
N GLY A 150 8.83 -9.30 -15.62
CA GLY A 150 7.51 -9.30 -14.98
C GLY A 150 7.50 -10.00 -13.62
N GLU A 151 8.67 -10.32 -13.05
CA GLU A 151 8.77 -11.02 -11.77
C GLU A 151 8.61 -10.06 -10.59
N LEU A 152 7.95 -10.55 -9.53
CA LEU A 152 7.90 -9.91 -8.23
C LEU A 152 9.27 -9.98 -7.55
N VAL A 153 9.81 -8.81 -7.23
CA VAL A 153 11.04 -8.63 -6.48
C VAL A 153 10.71 -8.04 -5.12
N ILE A 154 11.36 -8.55 -4.08
CA ILE A 154 11.23 -8.10 -2.70
C ILE A 154 12.55 -7.45 -2.32
N PHE A 155 12.50 -6.18 -1.94
CA PHE A 155 13.61 -5.45 -1.36
C PHE A 155 13.52 -5.45 0.17
N ASP A 156 14.65 -5.68 0.81
CA ASP A 156 14.86 -5.61 2.24
C ASP A 156 16.23 -4.98 2.56
N ARG A 157 16.57 -4.88 3.85
CA ARG A 157 17.84 -4.30 4.30
C ARG A 157 19.10 -5.04 3.82
N HIS A 158 18.97 -6.28 3.33
CA HIS A 158 20.08 -7.10 2.84
C HIS A 158 20.20 -7.09 1.32
N SER A 159 19.28 -6.41 0.63
CA SER A 159 19.22 -6.38 -0.83
C SER A 159 20.33 -5.54 -1.47
N GLY A 160 21.06 -4.74 -0.68
CA GLY A 160 22.07 -3.82 -1.21
C GLY A 160 21.47 -2.63 -1.98
N VAL A 161 20.24 -2.25 -1.64
CA VAL A 161 19.46 -1.17 -2.27
C VAL A 161 19.12 -0.13 -1.20
N ASP A 162 19.26 1.16 -1.51
CA ASP A 162 18.85 2.22 -0.58
C ASP A 162 17.33 2.18 -0.34
N LEU A 163 16.88 2.45 0.89
CA LEU A 163 15.45 2.40 1.25
C LEU A 163 14.60 3.32 0.36
N VAL A 164 15.10 4.53 0.09
CA VAL A 164 14.42 5.51 -0.78
C VAL A 164 14.22 4.94 -2.19
N ASP A 165 15.21 4.22 -2.73
CA ASP A 165 15.13 3.62 -4.07
C ASP A 165 14.20 2.41 -4.11
N ALA A 166 14.17 1.61 -3.04
CA ALA A 166 13.20 0.52 -2.89
C ALA A 166 11.75 1.04 -2.82
N VAL A 167 11.49 2.07 -2.02
CA VAL A 167 10.17 2.72 -1.94
C VAL A 167 9.83 3.39 -3.27
N ALA A 168 10.79 4.06 -3.92
CA ALA A 168 10.57 4.70 -5.21
C ALA A 168 10.19 3.67 -6.29
N ALA A 169 10.89 2.54 -6.35
CA ALA A 169 10.56 1.43 -7.25
C ALA A 169 9.16 0.88 -6.97
N SER A 170 8.83 0.70 -5.69
CA SER A 170 7.51 0.24 -5.27
C SER A 170 6.38 1.23 -5.59
N CYS A 171 6.66 2.53 -5.68
CA CYS A 171 5.72 3.60 -6.04
C CYS A 171 5.77 4.00 -7.53
N ALA A 172 6.55 3.32 -8.37
CA ALA A 172 6.74 3.68 -9.78
C ALA A 172 5.59 3.15 -10.67
N VAL A 173 4.40 3.72 -10.50
CA VAL A 173 3.19 3.33 -11.25
C VAL A 173 3.40 3.56 -12.74
N PRO A 174 3.36 2.51 -13.59
CA PRO A 174 3.47 2.67 -15.04
C PRO A 174 2.42 3.62 -15.60
N GLY A 175 2.83 4.51 -16.51
CA GLY A 175 1.96 5.56 -17.03
C GLY A 175 2.02 6.88 -16.25
N ALA A 176 2.36 6.85 -14.95
CA ALA A 176 2.40 8.04 -14.10
C ALA A 176 3.82 8.42 -13.66
N TRP A 177 4.64 7.44 -13.29
CA TRP A 177 5.96 7.65 -12.70
C TRP A 177 7.05 6.89 -13.45
N PRO A 178 8.29 7.42 -13.50
CA PRO A 178 9.38 6.73 -14.16
C PRO A 178 9.69 5.40 -13.46
N PRO A 179 9.94 4.29 -14.20
CA PRO A 179 10.52 3.09 -13.62
C PRO A 179 11.87 3.43 -12.99
N VAL A 180 12.19 2.82 -11.85
CA VAL A 180 13.42 3.09 -11.10
C VAL A 180 14.54 2.16 -11.54
N THR A 181 15.71 2.71 -11.81
CA THR A 181 16.92 1.94 -12.15
C THR A 181 17.68 1.53 -10.89
N ILE A 182 17.81 0.23 -10.64
CA ILE A 182 18.61 -0.32 -9.52
C ILE A 182 19.53 -1.40 -10.08
N ALA A 183 20.83 -1.25 -9.89
CA ALA A 183 21.86 -2.18 -10.38
C ALA A 183 21.70 -2.56 -11.87
N GLY A 184 21.31 -1.59 -12.71
CA GLY A 184 21.13 -1.78 -14.16
C GLY A 184 19.81 -2.44 -14.58
N ARG A 185 18.95 -2.82 -13.63
CA ARG A 185 17.59 -3.33 -13.88
C ARG A 185 16.56 -2.22 -13.65
N ARG A 186 15.38 -2.36 -14.27
CA ARG A 186 14.31 -1.37 -14.25
C ARG A 186 13.11 -1.95 -13.50
N TYR A 187 12.61 -1.20 -12.53
CA TYR A 187 11.55 -1.63 -11.64
C TYR A 187 10.33 -0.72 -11.70
N MET A 188 9.16 -1.31 -11.64
CA MET A 188 7.87 -0.63 -11.54
C MET A 188 7.10 -1.06 -10.29
N ASP A 189 6.00 -0.35 -10.02
CA ASP A 189 5.15 -0.56 -8.85
C ASP A 189 4.69 -2.02 -8.70
N GLY A 190 4.83 -2.60 -7.50
CA GLY A 190 4.38 -3.96 -7.16
C GLY A 190 2.88 -4.20 -7.31
N GLY A 191 2.10 -3.13 -7.21
CA GLY A 191 0.64 -3.09 -7.28
C GLY A 191 0.07 -3.51 -8.63
N VAL A 192 0.87 -3.45 -9.71
CA VAL A 192 0.44 -3.86 -11.06
C VAL A 192 0.21 -5.37 -11.16
N ALA A 193 0.86 -6.17 -10.31
CA ALA A 193 0.60 -7.60 -10.18
C ALA A 193 -0.48 -7.87 -9.12
N SER A 194 -0.34 -7.25 -7.95
CA SER A 194 -1.31 -7.30 -6.87
C SER A 194 -1.09 -6.12 -5.95
N SER A 195 -2.14 -5.38 -5.60
CA SER A 195 -2.02 -4.28 -4.63
C SER A 195 -1.64 -4.76 -3.22
N VAL A 196 -1.85 -6.04 -2.90
CA VAL A 196 -1.68 -6.57 -1.53
C VAL A 196 -0.40 -7.40 -1.38
N ASN A 197 -0.04 -8.21 -2.38
CA ASN A 197 1.13 -9.11 -2.33
C ASN A 197 1.23 -9.97 -1.04
N VAL A 198 0.08 -10.45 -0.51
CA VAL A 198 0.02 -11.18 0.78
C VAL A 198 0.95 -12.41 0.85
N GLY A 199 1.25 -13.04 -0.29
CA GLY A 199 2.17 -14.18 -0.37
C GLY A 199 3.60 -13.85 0.07
N VAL A 200 4.00 -12.57 0.06
CA VAL A 200 5.30 -12.11 0.59
C VAL A 200 5.42 -12.34 2.09
N ALA A 201 4.29 -12.46 2.81
CA ALA A 201 4.23 -12.84 4.22
C ALA A 201 3.96 -14.35 4.43
N GLY A 202 4.22 -15.20 3.43
CA GLY A 202 3.89 -16.63 3.48
C GLY A 202 4.62 -17.44 4.54
N ASP A 203 5.72 -16.91 5.10
CA ASP A 203 6.45 -17.46 6.25
C ASP A 203 5.84 -17.09 7.61
N CYS A 204 4.78 -16.28 7.63
CA CYS A 204 4.10 -15.83 8.85
C CYS A 204 2.88 -16.70 9.16
N ALA A 205 2.63 -16.94 10.45
CA ALA A 205 1.47 -17.71 10.91
C ALA A 205 0.17 -16.89 10.85
N VAL A 206 0.26 -15.56 10.97
CA VAL A 206 -0.87 -14.64 10.91
C VAL A 206 -0.47 -13.40 10.13
N ALA A 207 -1.33 -12.93 9.24
CA ALA A 207 -1.18 -11.64 8.57
C ALA A 207 -2.43 -10.79 8.80
N VAL A 208 -2.23 -9.53 9.19
CA VAL A 208 -3.28 -8.50 9.13
C VAL A 208 -3.02 -7.67 7.90
N VAL A 209 -4.04 -7.51 7.06
CA VAL A 209 -3.92 -6.78 5.79
C VAL A 209 -4.76 -5.51 5.86
N LEU A 210 -4.14 -4.38 5.56
CA LEU A 210 -4.80 -3.10 5.39
C LEU A 210 -4.93 -2.84 3.88
N VAL A 211 -6.16 -2.66 3.41
CA VAL A 211 -6.45 -2.42 1.99
C VAL A 211 -7.24 -1.13 1.88
N PRO A 212 -6.65 -0.03 1.37
CA PRO A 212 -7.40 1.16 1.04
C PRO A 212 -8.36 0.86 -0.11
N SER A 213 -9.66 0.84 0.17
CA SER A 213 -10.69 0.51 -0.82
C SER A 213 -11.95 1.35 -0.63
N GLY A 214 -12.58 1.74 -1.74
CA GLY A 214 -13.91 2.33 -1.71
C GLY A 214 -14.95 1.33 -1.21
N ALA A 215 -16.05 1.82 -0.64
CA ALA A 215 -17.08 0.99 -0.03
C ALA A 215 -17.66 -0.08 -0.98
N ASP A 216 -17.75 0.25 -2.27
CA ASP A 216 -18.31 -0.62 -3.32
C ASP A 216 -17.24 -1.39 -4.11
N THR A 217 -15.97 -1.28 -3.72
CA THR A 217 -14.88 -1.99 -4.40
C THR A 217 -14.89 -3.47 -3.99
N PRO A 218 -14.91 -4.43 -4.95
CA PRO A 218 -14.82 -5.84 -4.63
C PRO A 218 -13.57 -6.16 -3.81
N SER A 219 -13.74 -6.92 -2.73
CA SER A 219 -12.62 -7.32 -1.87
C SER A 219 -11.65 -8.26 -2.61
N PRO A 220 -10.33 -8.06 -2.48
CA PRO A 220 -9.32 -8.95 -3.07
C PRO A 220 -9.32 -10.35 -2.45
N PHE A 221 -10.06 -10.55 -1.35
CA PHE A 221 -10.23 -11.84 -0.66
C PHE A 221 -11.59 -12.50 -0.95
N GLY A 222 -12.33 -12.02 -1.95
CA GLY A 222 -13.71 -12.45 -2.23
C GLY A 222 -14.75 -11.74 -1.34
N PRO A 223 -16.04 -12.11 -1.44
CA PRO A 223 -17.09 -11.47 -0.64
C PRO A 223 -16.82 -11.72 0.84
N GLY A 224 -16.49 -10.64 1.56
CA GLY A 224 -16.26 -10.70 2.99
C GLY A 224 -17.48 -11.27 3.71
N ARG A 225 -17.25 -11.99 4.81
CA ARG A 225 -18.34 -12.43 5.69
C ARG A 225 -19.13 -11.18 6.10
N PRO A 226 -20.47 -11.13 5.89
CA PRO A 226 -21.23 -9.94 6.25
C PRO A 226 -20.99 -9.62 7.74
N PRO A 227 -20.90 -8.34 8.10
CA PRO A 227 -20.75 -7.95 9.50
C PRO A 227 -21.87 -8.62 10.29
N ARG A 228 -21.52 -9.27 11.42
CA ARG A 228 -22.54 -9.79 12.34
C ARG A 228 -23.34 -8.58 12.80
N SER A 229 -24.56 -8.44 12.30
CA SER A 229 -25.46 -7.37 12.73
C SER A 229 -25.66 -7.51 14.24
N ARG A 230 -25.06 -6.60 15.01
CA ARG A 230 -25.48 -6.36 16.39
C ARG A 230 -26.75 -5.52 16.32
N HIS A 231 -27.85 -6.14 15.92
CA HIS A 231 -29.15 -5.58 16.25
C HIS A 231 -29.43 -5.88 17.73
N SER A 232 -29.03 -4.94 18.60
CA SER A 232 -29.73 -4.80 19.88
C SER A 232 -31.14 -4.32 19.58
N ARG A 233 -32.08 -5.25 19.37
CA ARG A 233 -33.50 -4.94 19.52
C ARG A 233 -33.72 -4.68 21.00
N ALA A 234 -33.64 -3.41 21.41
CA ALA A 234 -34.33 -2.96 22.60
C ALA A 234 -35.82 -3.23 22.36
N ALA A 235 -36.36 -4.22 23.09
CA ALA A 235 -37.78 -4.51 23.08
C ALA A 235 -38.53 -3.28 23.62
N HIS A 236 -39.16 -2.51 22.73
CA HIS A 236 -40.23 -1.60 23.12
C HIS A 236 -41.50 -2.42 23.26
N SER A 237 -41.87 -2.71 24.51
CA SER A 237 -43.21 -3.20 24.86
C SER A 237 -44.24 -2.09 24.59
N PRO A 238 -45.29 -2.33 23.80
CA PRO A 238 -46.38 -1.37 23.65
C PRO A 238 -47.27 -1.42 24.90
N CYS A 239 -47.32 -0.30 25.62
CA CYS A 239 -48.24 -0.08 26.73
C CYS A 239 -49.66 0.08 26.16
N SER A 240 -50.52 -0.90 26.39
CA SER A 240 -51.95 -0.87 26.08
C SER A 240 -52.65 0.18 26.94
N ARG A 241 -53.14 1.26 26.34
CA ARG A 241 -54.13 2.14 26.97
C ARG A 241 -55.53 1.62 26.67
N THR A 242 -56.15 1.07 27.70
CA THR A 242 -57.60 0.87 27.82
C THR A 242 -58.27 2.23 27.99
N THR A 243 -59.09 2.65 27.04
CA THR A 243 -60.11 3.69 27.26
C THR A 243 -61.45 3.01 27.47
N SER A 244 -61.98 3.11 28.70
CA SER A 244 -63.38 2.83 29.00
C SER A 244 -64.06 4.12 29.46
N ARG A 245 -65.28 4.32 28.93
CA ARG A 245 -66.28 5.35 29.21
C ARG A 245 -66.16 6.65 28.42
#